data_AF-A0A097AU80-F1
#
_entry.id   AF-A0A097AU80-F1
#
_cell.length_a   1.000
_cell.length_b   1.000
_cell.length_c   1.000
_cell.angle_alpha   90.00
_cell.angle_beta   90.00
_cell.angle_gamma   90.00
#
_symmetry.space_group_name_H-M   'P 1'
#
loop_
_entity.id
_entity.type
_entity.pdbx_description
1 polymer ?
#
loop_
_entity_poly.entity_id
_entity_poly.type
_entity_poly.pdbx_seq_one_letter_code
_entity_poly.pdbx_strand_id
1 'polypeptide(L)'
;MYDSKTLIPSLKEFFNLHPIFSYRYFLGDAGFDSFDNYKYLFSKLGIIPIIPINPRNSKNLPQPTFNSDGIPTCPRDPSLKMSYDGIVREKGRATRIKWLCPMSKKVRLNGKTTYILQCDNPCTSSKCGRIFYTTLDIDFRKNTFFPRNSKKWSKLYEKRPIIEKSISLLKSSIAVDSFKLINTRSIKADVFLGAITQHIGLIITAKLGTFEHPLSLKKLLA
;
A
#
# COMPACT_ATOMS: atom_id res chain seq x y z
N MET A 1 -10.93 -10.26 0.82
CA MET A 1 -9.80 -10.12 -0.13
C MET A 1 -9.06 -8.84 0.24
N TYR A 2 -7.72 -8.81 0.27
CA TYR A 2 -6.97 -7.61 0.65
C TYR A 2 -6.56 -6.83 -0.60
N ASP A 3 -6.86 -5.53 -0.67
CA ASP A 3 -6.55 -4.67 -1.83
C ASP A 3 -5.06 -4.67 -2.19
N SER A 4 -4.19 -4.79 -1.18
CA SER A 4 -2.75 -4.93 -1.36
C SER A 4 -2.32 -6.14 -2.20
N LYS A 5 -3.15 -7.20 -2.28
CA LYS A 5 -2.85 -8.44 -3.03
C LYS A 5 -3.52 -8.49 -4.41
N THR A 6 -4.53 -7.67 -4.66
CA THR A 6 -5.32 -7.71 -5.90
C THR A 6 -4.72 -6.83 -6.98
N LEU A 7 -3.99 -5.78 -6.60
CA LEU A 7 -3.45 -4.80 -7.54
C LEU A 7 -2.61 -5.42 -8.67
N ILE A 8 -1.62 -6.25 -8.33
CA ILE A 8 -0.71 -6.83 -9.32
C ILE A 8 -1.48 -7.74 -10.32
N PRO A 9 -2.31 -8.70 -9.88
CA PRO A 9 -3.18 -9.45 -10.79
C PRO A 9 -4.04 -8.55 -11.69
N SER A 10 -4.71 -7.55 -11.12
CA SER A 10 -5.58 -6.65 -11.90
C SER A 10 -4.82 -5.84 -12.94
N LEU A 11 -3.63 -5.31 -12.60
CA LEU A 11 -2.80 -4.58 -13.55
C LEU A 11 -2.24 -5.49 -14.65
N LYS A 12 -1.86 -6.73 -14.32
CA LYS A 12 -1.42 -7.71 -15.33
C LYS A 12 -2.51 -7.99 -16.35
N GLU A 13 -3.73 -8.26 -15.87
CA GLU A 13 -4.88 -8.48 -16.76
C GLU A 13 -5.17 -7.23 -17.60
N PHE A 14 -5.18 -6.05 -16.98
CA PHE A 14 -5.40 -4.78 -17.66
C PHE A 14 -4.39 -4.54 -18.80
N PHE A 15 -3.08 -4.61 -18.54
CA PHE A 15 -2.07 -4.36 -19.56
C PHE A 15 -2.01 -5.46 -20.63
N ASN A 16 -2.43 -6.68 -20.31
CA ASN A 16 -2.58 -7.75 -21.29
C ASN A 16 -3.72 -7.45 -22.28
N LEU A 17 -4.85 -6.96 -21.78
CA LEU A 17 -5.99 -6.56 -22.62
C LEU A 17 -5.76 -5.23 -23.35
N HIS A 18 -4.90 -4.37 -22.81
CA HIS A 18 -4.71 -2.99 -23.24
C HIS A 18 -3.23 -2.61 -23.39
N PRO A 19 -2.46 -3.28 -24.27
CA PRO A 19 -1.00 -3.15 -24.34
C PRO A 19 -0.51 -1.77 -24.81
N ILE A 20 -1.36 -1.00 -25.47
CA ILE A 20 -1.03 0.33 -26.02
C ILE A 20 -1.04 1.40 -24.92
N PHE A 21 -1.74 1.15 -23.80
CA PHE A 21 -1.88 2.14 -22.74
C PHE A 21 -0.63 2.19 -21.88
N SER A 22 -0.13 3.41 -21.66
CA SER A 22 0.97 3.69 -20.75
C SER A 22 0.57 4.78 -19.77
N TYR A 23 0.95 4.62 -18.51
CA TYR A 23 0.63 5.55 -17.43
C TYR A 23 1.89 5.95 -16.70
N ARG A 24 2.00 7.24 -16.37
CA ARG A 24 3.15 7.74 -15.59
C ARG A 24 2.97 7.56 -14.09
N TYR A 25 1.73 7.63 -13.60
CA TYR A 25 1.42 7.62 -12.18
C TYR A 25 0.33 6.60 -11.87
N PHE A 26 0.46 5.92 -10.74
CA PHE A 26 -0.60 5.11 -10.17
C PHE A 26 -1.07 5.77 -8.86
N LEU A 27 -2.36 6.10 -8.76
CA LEU A 27 -2.94 6.71 -7.57
C LEU A 27 -3.75 5.64 -6.82
N GLY A 28 -3.37 5.37 -5.57
CA GLY A 28 -4.05 4.37 -4.74
C GLY A 28 -4.29 4.90 -3.33
N ASP A 29 -5.28 4.34 -2.63
CA ASP A 29 -5.46 4.54 -1.20
C ASP A 29 -4.44 3.73 -0.36
N ALA A 30 -4.50 3.92 0.95
CA ALA A 30 -3.61 3.23 1.91
C ALA A 30 -3.79 1.70 1.94
N GLY A 31 -4.87 1.16 1.40
CA GLY A 31 -5.09 -0.28 1.23
C GLY A 31 -4.10 -0.92 0.27
N PHE A 32 -3.60 -0.16 -0.71
CA PHE A 32 -2.56 -0.61 -1.65
C PHE A 32 -1.13 -0.50 -1.11
N ASP A 33 -0.94 0.00 0.12
CA ASP A 33 0.37 0.18 0.73
C ASP A 33 1.06 -1.17 1.04
N SER A 34 1.88 -1.64 0.11
CA SER A 34 2.70 -2.85 0.26
C SER A 34 4.02 -2.73 -0.49
N PHE A 35 5.09 -3.35 0.01
CA PHE A 35 6.38 -3.31 -0.67
C PHE A 35 6.30 -3.87 -2.09
N ASP A 36 5.60 -5.00 -2.27
CA ASP A 36 5.45 -5.67 -3.56
C ASP A 36 4.75 -4.77 -4.60
N ASN A 37 3.73 -4.02 -4.19
CA ASN A 37 3.04 -3.10 -5.09
C ASN A 37 3.96 -1.97 -5.57
N TYR A 38 4.73 -1.37 -4.67
CA TYR A 38 5.68 -0.31 -5.04
C TYR A 38 6.78 -0.85 -5.96
N LYS A 39 7.35 -2.02 -5.63
CA LYS A 39 8.36 -2.68 -6.44
C LYS A 39 7.83 -3.04 -7.82
N TYR A 40 6.61 -3.56 -7.91
CA TYR A 40 5.99 -3.91 -9.19
C TYR A 40 5.73 -2.66 -10.04
N LEU A 41 5.05 -1.65 -9.49
CA LEU A 41 4.74 -0.42 -10.21
C LEU A 41 6.02 0.27 -10.72
N PHE A 42 6.99 0.50 -9.83
CA PHE A 42 8.17 1.27 -10.18
C PHE A 42 9.19 0.45 -10.98
N SER A 43 9.62 -0.71 -10.47
CA SER A 43 10.71 -1.47 -11.08
C SER A 43 10.29 -2.31 -12.28
N LYS A 44 9.02 -2.73 -12.36
CA LYS A 44 8.54 -3.57 -13.49
C LYS A 44 7.79 -2.77 -14.54
N LEU A 45 7.00 -1.77 -14.14
CA LEU A 45 6.19 -0.99 -15.08
C LEU A 45 6.72 0.43 -15.34
N GLY A 46 7.70 0.91 -14.56
CA GLY A 46 8.15 2.31 -14.66
C GLY A 46 7.11 3.34 -14.19
N ILE A 47 6.05 2.88 -13.51
CA ILE A 47 4.94 3.71 -13.04
C ILE A 47 5.27 4.22 -11.64
N ILE A 48 5.10 5.53 -11.43
CA ILE A 48 5.38 6.14 -10.13
C ILE A 48 4.15 5.95 -9.19
N PRO A 49 4.31 5.23 -8.06
CA PRO A 49 3.23 5.04 -7.09
C PRO A 49 2.99 6.30 -6.25
N ILE A 50 1.76 6.79 -6.25
CA ILE A 50 1.22 7.84 -5.38
C ILE A 50 0.25 7.16 -4.41
N ILE A 51 0.81 6.51 -3.40
CA ILE A 51 0.07 5.72 -2.40
C ILE A 51 0.46 6.26 -0.99
N PRO A 52 -0.50 6.57 -0.12
CA PRO A 52 -0.21 7.00 1.25
C PRO A 52 0.26 5.82 2.10
N ILE A 53 1.01 6.12 3.16
CA ILE A 53 1.40 5.11 4.16
C ILE A 53 0.15 4.67 4.93
N ASN A 54 -0.01 3.36 5.11
CA ASN A 54 -1.08 2.81 5.92
C ASN A 54 -0.74 2.91 7.42
N PRO A 55 -1.46 3.73 8.20
CA PRO A 55 -1.16 3.94 9.62
C PRO A 55 -1.45 2.70 10.47
N ARG A 56 -2.30 1.76 9.99
CA ARG A 56 -2.58 0.52 10.73
C ARG A 56 -1.34 -0.36 10.88
N ASN A 57 -0.33 -0.17 10.02
CA ASN A 57 0.92 -0.93 10.05
C ASN A 57 2.06 -0.22 10.80
N SER A 58 1.86 0.99 11.33
CA SER A 58 2.85 1.66 12.19
C SER A 58 2.68 1.25 13.64
N LYS A 59 3.65 0.51 14.18
CA LYS A 59 3.76 0.28 15.62
C LYS A 59 4.58 1.41 16.26
N ASN A 60 4.06 2.00 17.33
CA ASN A 60 4.77 2.97 18.16
C ASN A 60 5.82 2.28 19.05
N LEU A 61 6.82 1.67 18.42
CA LEU A 61 7.95 1.08 19.12
C LEU A 61 9.14 2.05 19.10
N PRO A 62 9.92 2.14 20.19
CA PRO A 62 11.16 2.91 20.22
C PRO A 62 12.05 2.56 19.02
N GLN A 63 12.52 3.56 18.29
CA GLN A 63 13.34 3.35 17.10
C GLN A 63 14.83 3.38 17.47
N PRO A 64 15.62 2.41 16.97
CA PRO A 64 17.05 2.42 17.20
C PRO A 64 17.73 3.51 16.36
N THR A 65 18.88 3.98 16.83
CA THR A 65 19.84 4.72 16.00
C THR A 65 20.83 3.74 15.38
N PHE A 66 21.76 4.25 14.56
CA PHE A 66 22.82 3.45 13.95
C PHE A 66 24.18 3.96 14.40
N ASN A 67 25.12 3.06 14.65
CA ASN A 67 26.52 3.43 14.91
C ASN A 67 27.28 3.68 13.59
N SER A 68 28.58 3.99 13.68
CA SER A 68 29.46 4.22 12.54
C SER A 68 29.57 3.03 11.59
N ASP A 69 29.37 1.81 12.09
CA ASP A 69 29.42 0.56 11.33
C ASP A 69 28.07 0.26 10.64
N GLY A 70 27.06 1.12 10.79
CA GLY A 70 25.71 0.90 10.27
C GLY A 70 24.91 -0.17 11.03
N ILE A 71 25.34 -0.54 12.24
CA ILE A 71 24.65 -1.49 13.12
C ILE A 71 23.64 -0.73 13.98
N PRO A 72 22.37 -1.18 14.05
CA PRO A 72 21.38 -0.54 14.90
C PRO A 72 21.73 -0.72 16.39
N THR A 73 21.43 0.28 17.21
CA THR A 73 21.75 0.30 18.66
C THR A 73 20.48 0.25 19.51
N CYS A 74 20.59 -0.01 20.81
CA CYS A 74 19.43 -0.05 21.69
C CYS A 74 18.74 1.33 21.73
N PRO A 75 17.41 1.43 21.54
CA PRO A 75 16.70 2.70 21.59
C PRO A 75 16.78 3.44 22.93
N ARG A 76 17.10 2.73 24.02
CA ARG A 76 17.24 3.30 25.37
C ARG A 76 18.70 3.50 25.80
N ASP A 77 19.63 2.89 25.09
CA ASP A 77 21.07 3.00 25.35
C ASP A 77 21.84 2.86 24.03
N PRO A 78 22.14 3.99 23.36
CA PRO A 78 22.83 3.98 22.08
C PRO A 78 24.23 3.36 22.11
N SER A 79 24.84 3.13 23.28
CA SER A 79 26.14 2.46 23.38
C SER A 79 26.07 0.95 23.08
N LEU A 80 24.89 0.35 23.24
CA LEU A 80 24.69 -1.08 23.08
C LEU A 80 24.28 -1.43 21.64
N LYS A 81 25.14 -2.19 20.95
CA LYS A 81 24.89 -2.69 19.58
C LYS A 81 23.86 -3.83 19.59
N MET A 82 22.84 -3.76 18.72
CA MET A 82 21.87 -4.84 18.56
C MET A 82 22.52 -6.09 17.93
N SER A 83 22.03 -7.26 18.30
CA SER A 83 22.58 -8.55 17.88
C SER A 83 21.96 -9.03 16.57
N TYR A 84 22.78 -9.46 15.60
CA TYR A 84 22.31 -10.03 14.34
C TYR A 84 21.63 -11.40 14.57
N ASP A 85 20.46 -11.60 13.95
CA ASP A 85 19.63 -12.81 14.14
C ASP A 85 19.33 -13.57 12.84
N GLY A 86 19.86 -13.10 11.71
CA GLY A 86 19.67 -13.73 10.41
C GLY A 86 18.89 -12.88 9.41
N ILE A 87 18.71 -13.45 8.22
CA ILE A 87 17.95 -12.85 7.13
C ILE A 87 16.54 -13.44 7.12
N VAL A 88 15.53 -12.56 7.08
CA VAL A 88 14.12 -12.93 7.01
C VAL A 88 13.59 -12.68 5.60
N ARG A 89 13.03 -13.74 5.00
CA ARG A 89 12.39 -13.73 3.68
C ARG A 89 10.92 -14.11 3.86
N GLU A 90 10.06 -13.10 3.95
CA GLU A 90 8.61 -13.29 4.10
C GLU A 90 7.91 -12.94 2.77
N LYS A 91 6.97 -13.77 2.34
CA LYS A 91 6.15 -13.48 1.15
C LYS A 91 5.38 -12.17 1.36
N GLY A 92 5.45 -11.23 0.41
CA GLY A 92 4.80 -9.94 0.53
C GLY A 92 5.65 -8.82 1.14
N ARG A 93 6.90 -9.09 1.51
CA ARG A 93 7.79 -8.14 2.19
C ARG A 93 9.20 -8.22 1.63
N ALA A 94 9.90 -7.09 1.67
CA ALA A 94 11.30 -7.03 1.33
C ALA A 94 12.14 -7.97 2.21
N THR A 95 13.22 -8.49 1.63
CA THR A 95 14.25 -9.20 2.37
C THR A 95 14.84 -8.26 3.42
N ARG A 96 14.88 -8.71 4.67
CA ARG A 96 15.32 -7.89 5.81
C ARG A 96 16.31 -8.64 6.67
N ILE A 97 17.31 -7.93 7.20
CA ILE A 97 18.08 -8.42 8.33
C ILE A 97 17.24 -8.24 9.58
N LYS A 98 17.23 -9.27 10.44
CA LYS A 98 16.61 -9.22 11.75
C LYS A 98 17.68 -8.94 12.81
N TRP A 99 17.41 -7.95 13.65
CA TRP A 99 18.24 -7.52 14.77
C TRP A 99 17.48 -7.74 16.08
N LEU A 100 18.16 -8.23 17.10
CA LEU A 100 17.61 -8.45 18.43
C LEU A 100 18.18 -7.46 19.43
N CYS A 101 17.48 -7.32 20.56
CA CYS A 101 17.97 -6.58 21.70
C CYS A 101 19.38 -7.10 22.09
N PRO A 102 20.33 -6.22 22.44
CA PRO A 102 21.68 -6.63 22.87
C PRO A 102 21.64 -7.61 24.04
N MET A 103 20.67 -7.45 24.93
CA MET A 103 20.45 -8.29 26.11
C MET A 103 19.59 -9.53 25.86
N SER A 104 19.28 -9.84 24.59
CA SER A 104 18.56 -11.07 24.23
C SER A 104 19.53 -12.23 24.05
N LYS A 105 19.25 -13.35 24.72
CA LYS A 105 19.99 -14.61 24.56
C LYS A 105 19.09 -15.69 23.98
N LYS A 106 19.61 -16.39 22.96
CA LYS A 106 19.02 -17.64 22.47
C LYS A 106 19.42 -18.77 23.40
N VAL A 107 18.45 -19.53 23.87
CA VAL A 107 18.65 -20.71 24.71
C VAL A 107 17.84 -21.88 24.16
N ARG A 108 18.29 -23.11 24.40
CA ARG A 108 17.48 -24.30 24.20
C ARG A 108 16.85 -24.71 25.52
N LEU A 109 15.53 -24.68 25.59
CA LEU A 109 14.76 -25.18 26.72
C LEU A 109 13.82 -26.27 26.20
N ASN A 110 13.85 -27.45 26.82
CA ASN A 110 13.02 -28.61 26.46
C ASN A 110 13.08 -28.96 24.97
N GLY A 111 14.29 -28.97 24.40
CA GLY A 111 14.53 -29.26 22.98
C GLY A 111 14.10 -28.16 21.99
N LYS A 112 13.50 -27.06 22.46
CA LYS A 112 13.05 -25.94 21.62
C LYS A 112 13.95 -24.72 21.79
N THR A 113 14.31 -24.08 20.68
CA THR A 113 15.01 -22.79 20.70
C THR A 113 14.04 -21.70 21.15
N THR A 114 14.37 -21.02 22.24
CA THR A 114 13.62 -19.90 22.79
C THR A 114 14.56 -18.72 23.11
N TYR A 115 13.98 -17.59 23.50
CA TYR A 115 14.70 -16.39 23.86
C TYR A 115 14.45 -16.04 25.32
N ILE A 116 15.51 -15.60 25.99
CA ILE A 116 15.46 -14.98 27.31
C ILE A 116 15.99 -13.56 27.17
N LEU A 117 15.36 -12.62 27.86
CA LEU A 117 15.77 -11.22 27.89
C LEU A 117 16.35 -10.90 29.27
N GLN A 118 17.60 -10.45 29.32
CA GLN A 118 18.28 -10.02 30.55
C GLN A 118 18.40 -8.48 30.56
N CYS A 119 17.27 -7.80 30.43
CA CYS A 119 17.21 -6.34 30.35
C CYS A 119 16.34 -5.80 31.48
N ASP A 120 16.94 -5.01 32.38
CA ASP A 120 16.24 -4.44 33.54
C ASP A 120 15.17 -3.42 33.11
N ASN A 121 15.42 -2.70 32.00
CA ASN A 121 14.53 -1.68 31.47
C ASN A 121 14.11 -1.98 30.01
N PRO A 122 13.29 -3.02 29.78
CA PRO A 122 13.05 -3.55 28.44
C PRO A 122 12.26 -2.58 27.56
N CYS A 123 12.65 -2.50 26.28
CA CYS A 123 11.97 -1.66 25.29
C CYS A 123 10.58 -2.20 24.89
N THR A 124 10.31 -3.49 25.09
CA THR A 124 9.07 -4.18 24.74
C THR A 124 8.81 -5.31 25.74
N SER A 125 7.57 -5.79 25.83
CA SER A 125 7.19 -6.95 26.66
C SER A 125 7.60 -8.31 26.07
N SER A 126 8.34 -8.33 24.94
CA SER A 126 8.73 -9.55 24.26
C SER A 126 9.86 -10.28 24.98
N LYS A 127 9.84 -11.62 25.00
CA LYS A 127 10.91 -12.47 25.55
C LYS A 127 12.28 -12.31 24.86
N CYS A 128 12.31 -11.73 23.66
CA CYS A 128 13.54 -11.39 22.93
C CYS A 128 13.83 -9.87 22.91
N GLY A 129 13.05 -9.08 23.66
CA GLY A 129 13.14 -7.63 23.68
C GLY A 129 12.77 -6.97 22.35
N ARG A 130 13.42 -5.84 22.06
CA ARG A 130 13.21 -5.10 20.81
C ARG A 130 13.80 -5.88 19.62
N ILE A 131 12.94 -6.28 18.69
CA ILE A 131 13.35 -6.78 17.38
C ILE A 131 13.29 -5.63 16.39
N PHE A 132 14.38 -5.31 15.69
CA PHE A 132 14.42 -4.34 14.61
C PHE A 132 14.75 -5.00 13.27
N TYR A 133 14.31 -4.39 12.17
CA TYR A 133 14.56 -4.92 10.83
C TYR A 133 15.16 -3.84 9.93
N THR A 134 16.27 -4.14 9.29
CA THR A 134 16.82 -3.33 8.20
C THR A 134 16.51 -4.01 6.87
N THR A 135 16.06 -3.24 5.89
CA THR A 135 15.77 -3.76 4.55
C THR A 135 17.09 -3.92 3.77
N LEU A 136 17.29 -5.05 3.11
CA LEU A 136 18.46 -5.29 2.26
C LEU A 136 18.29 -4.69 0.86
N ASP A 137 17.07 -4.76 0.32
CA ASP A 137 16.72 -4.16 -0.98
C ASP A 137 16.40 -2.66 -0.82
N ILE A 138 16.42 -1.92 -1.94
CA ILE A 138 15.88 -0.56 -2.00
C ILE A 138 14.40 -0.61 -1.61
N ASP A 139 14.08 0.05 -0.50
CA ASP A 139 12.71 0.15 0.00
C ASP A 139 11.97 1.22 -0.83
N PHE A 140 11.46 0.85 -2.00
CA PHE A 140 10.68 1.74 -2.88
C PHE A 140 9.46 2.37 -2.20
N ARG A 141 8.96 1.74 -1.12
CA ARG A 141 7.89 2.30 -0.30
C ARG A 141 8.39 3.46 0.56
N LYS A 142 9.60 3.40 1.11
CA LYS A 142 10.21 4.54 1.85
C LYS A 142 10.83 5.56 0.90
N ASN A 143 11.54 5.10 -0.11
CA ASN A 143 12.26 5.90 -1.10
C ASN A 143 11.37 6.19 -2.31
N THR A 144 10.30 6.95 -2.09
CA THR A 144 9.37 7.31 -3.16
C THR A 144 9.95 8.37 -4.09
N PHE A 145 9.60 8.29 -5.39
CA PHE A 145 10.06 9.25 -6.40
C PHE A 145 9.75 10.70 -6.06
N PHE A 146 8.57 10.96 -5.47
CA PHE A 146 8.27 12.23 -4.83
C PHE A 146 8.18 12.02 -3.32
N PRO A 147 8.82 12.87 -2.49
CA PRO A 147 8.57 12.88 -1.05
C PRO A 147 7.07 13.08 -0.78
N ARG A 148 6.50 12.30 0.15
CA ARG A 148 5.05 12.36 0.44
C ARG A 148 4.59 13.69 1.03
N ASN A 149 5.50 14.42 1.68
CA ASN A 149 5.26 15.78 2.19
C ASN A 149 5.49 16.86 1.12
N SER A 150 5.81 16.49 -0.13
CA SER A 150 6.02 17.47 -1.20
C SER A 150 4.70 17.98 -1.76
N LYS A 151 4.67 19.27 -2.14
CA LYS A 151 3.51 19.89 -2.83
C LYS A 151 3.10 19.11 -4.08
N LYS A 152 4.07 18.54 -4.81
CA LYS A 152 3.81 17.76 -6.03
C LYS A 152 3.08 16.46 -5.71
N TRP A 153 3.48 15.76 -4.65
CA TRP A 153 2.77 14.56 -4.20
C TRP A 153 1.33 14.89 -3.79
N SER A 154 1.13 15.94 -3.00
CA SER A 154 -0.21 16.37 -2.56
C SER A 154 -1.12 16.71 -3.75
N LYS A 155 -0.66 17.52 -4.71
CA LYS A 155 -1.43 17.87 -5.92
C LYS A 155 -1.80 16.67 -6.79
N LEU A 156 -0.95 15.65 -6.84
CA LEU A 156 -1.28 14.41 -7.55
C LEU A 156 -2.34 13.64 -6.76
N TYR A 157 -2.16 13.50 -5.45
CA TYR A 157 -3.06 12.75 -4.59
C TYR A 157 -4.46 13.38 -4.47
N GLU A 158 -4.56 14.71 -4.54
CA GLU A 158 -5.81 15.49 -4.58
C GLU A 158 -6.74 15.11 -5.74
N LYS A 159 -6.25 14.42 -6.77
CA LYS A 159 -7.07 13.91 -7.88
C LYS A 159 -7.80 12.61 -7.54
N ARG A 160 -7.37 11.89 -6.51
CA ARG A 160 -7.95 10.59 -6.11
C ARG A 160 -9.45 10.64 -5.78
N PRO A 161 -9.99 11.69 -5.11
CA PRO A 161 -11.44 11.79 -4.87
C PRO A 161 -12.29 11.76 -6.15
N ILE A 162 -11.73 12.12 -7.32
CA ILE A 162 -12.45 12.00 -8.60
C ILE A 162 -12.74 10.54 -8.92
N ILE A 163 -11.79 9.64 -8.66
CA ILE A 163 -11.95 8.20 -8.87
C ILE A 163 -13.01 7.64 -7.90
N GLU A 164 -12.97 8.05 -6.63
CA GLU A 164 -13.97 7.64 -5.63
C GLU A 164 -15.37 8.10 -6.00
N LYS A 165 -15.52 9.35 -6.46
CA LYS A 165 -16.78 9.88 -6.96
C LYS A 165 -17.27 9.08 -8.17
N SER A 166 -16.40 8.80 -9.14
CA SER A 166 -16.74 7.97 -10.30
C SER A 166 -17.24 6.58 -9.89
N ILE A 167 -16.54 5.91 -8.97
CA ILE A 167 -16.95 4.60 -8.45
C ILE A 167 -18.27 4.70 -7.69
N SER A 168 -18.46 5.75 -6.88
CA SER A 168 -19.70 5.98 -6.15
C SER A 168 -20.88 6.11 -7.10
N LEU A 169 -20.72 6.81 -8.23
CA LEU A 169 -21.78 6.99 -9.21
C LEU A 169 -22.12 5.70 -9.94
N LEU A 170 -21.12 4.90 -10.32
CA LEU A 170 -21.36 3.55 -10.84
C LEU A 170 -22.22 2.73 -9.88
N LYS A 171 -21.90 2.78 -8.59
CA LYS A 171 -22.64 2.05 -7.55
C LYS A 171 -24.06 2.60 -7.38
N SER A 172 -24.21 3.87 -7.01
CA SER A 172 -25.49 4.43 -6.57
C SER A 172 -26.42 4.85 -7.71
N SER A 173 -25.88 5.43 -8.79
CA SER A 173 -26.69 6.01 -9.86
C SER A 173 -27.02 5.00 -10.95
N ILE A 174 -26.12 4.05 -11.17
CA ILE A 174 -26.32 2.95 -12.12
C ILE A 174 -26.66 1.64 -11.40
N ALA A 175 -26.83 1.70 -10.07
CA ALA A 175 -27.38 0.64 -9.23
C ALA A 175 -26.59 -0.68 -9.28
N VAL A 176 -25.29 -0.61 -9.58
CA VAL A 176 -24.36 -1.76 -9.63
C VAL A 176 -24.25 -2.47 -8.28
N ASP A 177 -24.57 -1.78 -7.18
CA ASP A 177 -24.61 -2.35 -5.83
C ASP A 177 -25.93 -3.06 -5.49
N SER A 178 -26.93 -3.00 -6.37
CA SER A 178 -28.28 -3.56 -6.17
C SER A 178 -28.60 -4.74 -7.08
N PHE A 179 -27.59 -5.32 -7.74
CA PHE A 179 -27.80 -6.47 -8.63
C PHE A 179 -28.48 -7.62 -7.89
N LYS A 180 -29.63 -8.04 -8.39
CA LYS A 180 -30.30 -9.29 -7.98
C LYS A 180 -29.74 -10.52 -8.72
N LEU A 181 -28.80 -10.30 -9.64
CA LEU A 181 -28.19 -11.33 -10.48
C LEU A 181 -27.04 -12.01 -9.74
N ILE A 182 -26.95 -13.33 -9.86
CA ILE A 182 -25.91 -14.16 -9.21
C ILE A 182 -24.82 -14.58 -10.23
N ASN A 183 -25.09 -14.44 -11.54
CA ASN A 183 -24.18 -14.84 -12.61
C ASN A 183 -23.07 -13.79 -12.87
N THR A 184 -21.82 -14.20 -12.69
CA THR A 184 -20.62 -13.39 -12.96
C THR A 184 -20.58 -12.77 -14.37
N ARG A 185 -21.02 -13.50 -15.41
CA ARG A 185 -21.01 -13.00 -16.79
C ARG A 185 -21.98 -11.84 -16.96
N SER A 186 -23.20 -11.97 -16.44
CA SER A 186 -24.21 -10.92 -16.49
C SER A 186 -23.80 -9.70 -15.67
N ILE A 187 -23.29 -9.91 -14.45
CA ILE A 187 -22.75 -8.84 -13.60
C ILE A 187 -21.64 -8.07 -14.34
N LYS A 188 -20.71 -8.78 -15.00
CA LYS A 188 -19.64 -8.13 -15.77
C LYS A 188 -20.20 -7.28 -16.93
N ALA A 189 -21.20 -7.78 -17.65
CA ALA A 189 -21.84 -7.04 -18.72
C ALA A 189 -22.53 -5.77 -18.19
N ASP A 190 -23.27 -5.86 -17.09
CA ASP A 190 -23.97 -4.72 -16.50
C ASP A 190 -23.00 -3.66 -15.98
N VAL A 191 -21.87 -4.07 -15.37
CA VAL A 191 -20.80 -3.14 -14.97
C VAL A 191 -20.24 -2.38 -16.17
N PHE A 192 -20.01 -3.06 -17.30
CA PHE A 192 -19.53 -2.40 -18.51
C PHE A 192 -20.56 -1.46 -19.12
N LEU A 193 -21.82 -1.88 -19.22
CA LEU A 193 -22.91 -1.02 -19.71
C LEU A 193 -23.07 0.22 -18.83
N GLY A 194 -22.95 0.06 -17.51
CA GLY A 194 -22.97 1.19 -16.60
C GLY A 194 -21.79 2.14 -16.79
N ALA A 195 -20.57 1.62 -16.95
CA ALA A 195 -19.40 2.44 -17.23
C ALA A 195 -19.53 3.23 -18.56
N ILE A 196 -20.04 2.59 -19.61
CA ILE A 196 -20.33 3.24 -20.90
C ILE A 196 -21.38 4.35 -20.72
N THR A 197 -22.46 4.06 -20.00
CA THR A 197 -23.55 5.02 -19.73
C THR A 197 -23.03 6.25 -18.98
N GLN A 198 -22.21 6.04 -17.94
CA GLN A 198 -21.57 7.14 -17.22
C GLN A 198 -20.67 7.98 -18.14
N HIS A 199 -19.89 7.33 -19.01
CA HIS A 199 -18.99 8.02 -19.92
C HIS A 199 -19.75 8.89 -20.94
N ILE A 200 -20.85 8.37 -21.49
CA ILE A 200 -21.74 9.12 -22.38
C ILE A 200 -22.32 10.35 -21.65
N GLY A 201 -22.82 10.18 -20.42
CA GLY A 201 -23.33 11.29 -19.62
C GLY A 201 -22.29 12.39 -19.38
N LEU A 202 -21.04 12.02 -19.11
CA LEU A 202 -19.94 12.96 -18.96
C LEU A 202 -19.66 13.74 -20.26
N ILE A 203 -19.64 13.05 -21.41
CA ILE A 203 -19.42 13.68 -22.72
C ILE A 203 -20.53 14.69 -23.03
N ILE A 204 -21.79 14.32 -22.80
CA ILE A 204 -22.94 15.21 -23.01
C ILE A 204 -22.81 16.45 -22.12
N THR A 205 -22.52 16.26 -20.83
CA THR A 205 -22.37 17.37 -19.90
C THR A 205 -21.23 18.31 -20.30
N ALA A 206 -20.10 17.75 -20.71
CA ALA A 206 -18.95 18.53 -21.18
C ALA A 206 -19.30 19.38 -22.41
N LYS A 207 -20.13 18.85 -23.32
CA LYS A 207 -20.62 19.60 -24.50
C LYS A 207 -21.64 20.68 -24.14
N LEU A 208 -22.47 20.46 -23.13
CA LEU A 208 -23.47 21.44 -22.67
C LEU A 208 -22.87 22.57 -21.81
N GLY A 209 -21.61 22.43 -21.37
CA GLY A 209 -20.95 23.42 -20.51
C GLY A 209 -21.47 23.45 -19.07
N THR A 210 -22.33 22.50 -18.68
CA THR A 210 -22.98 22.45 -17.35
C THR A 210 -22.12 21.71 -16.32
N PHE A 211 -21.01 22.34 -15.91
CA PHE A 211 -20.09 21.76 -14.92
C PHE A 211 -20.54 21.89 -13.47
N GLU A 212 -21.71 22.47 -13.19
CA GLU A 212 -22.23 22.58 -11.83
C GLU A 212 -22.59 21.20 -11.25
N HIS A 213 -23.04 20.26 -12.10
CA HIS A 213 -23.39 18.90 -11.70
C HIS A 213 -23.04 17.84 -12.77
N PRO A 214 -21.75 17.68 -13.14
CA PRO A 214 -21.32 16.95 -14.34
C PRO A 214 -21.58 15.44 -14.31
N LEU A 215 -22.15 14.94 -13.22
CA LEU A 215 -22.30 13.54 -12.89
C LEU A 215 -23.71 13.21 -12.40
N SER A 216 -24.63 14.18 -12.37
CA SER A 216 -26.04 13.94 -12.07
C SER A 216 -26.82 13.68 -13.36
N LEU A 217 -26.80 12.43 -13.83
CA LEU A 217 -27.63 11.99 -14.96
C LEU A 217 -29.12 12.30 -14.74
N LYS A 218 -29.59 12.25 -13.49
CA LYS A 218 -30.97 12.63 -13.14
C LYS A 218 -31.29 14.11 -13.40
N LYS A 219 -30.32 15.01 -13.22
CA LYS A 219 -30.50 16.45 -13.53
C LYS A 219 -30.35 16.78 -15.01
N LEU A 220 -29.82 15.86 -15.82
CA LEU A 220 -29.75 15.99 -17.28
C LEU A 220 -31.04 15.53 -17.99
N LEU A 221 -31.86 14.72 -17.31
CA LEU A 221 -33.10 14.15 -17.83
C LEU A 221 -34.36 14.85 -17.31
N ALA A 222 -34.22 15.81 -16.38
CA ALA A 222 -35.29 16.63 -15.82
C ALA A 222 -35.20 18.04 -16.40
#